data_AF-A0A962W6R1-F1
#
_entry.id   AF-A0A962W6R1-F1
#
_cell.length_a   1.000
_cell.length_b   1.000
_cell.length_c   1.000
_cell.angle_alpha   90.00
_cell.angle_beta   90.00
_cell.angle_gamma   90.00
#
_symmetry.space_group_name_H-M   'P 1'
#
loop_
_entity.id
_entity.type
_entity.pdbx_description
1 polymer ?
#
loop_
_entity_poly.entity_id
_entity_poly.type
_entity_poly.pdbx_seq_one_letter_code
_entity_poly.pdbx_strand_id
1 'polypeptide(L)'
;DYEGDAIAQVARQYADGTVILTNKVAHRGYYPAVGFGAGLSTSKTTGMERRDDLRRFFADRKLRDWIELGDHIAATVADSEGPLTDQIKVLTAKRMSAEDYRRYLLGNVYRRAFFVQDSGHAIDQKTSPERMLVMMRFCRALDDAFPLLQDKERARSLADQLGGKAYEVTLLEEGYEQAYQDILAWLHTITAEDKSGGARPEHAAV
;
A
#
# COMPACT_ATOMS: atom_id res chain seq x y z
N ASP A 1 4.29 11.96 22.86
CA ASP A 1 3.79 10.59 22.78
C ASP A 1 2.31 10.63 23.14
N TYR A 2 1.42 10.22 22.23
CA TYR A 2 -0.03 10.37 22.45
C TYR A 2 -0.57 9.35 23.47
N GLU A 3 0.19 8.26 23.72
CA GLU A 3 -0.21 7.21 24.67
C GLU A 3 -0.14 7.71 26.12
N GLY A 4 0.79 8.62 26.42
CA GLY A 4 0.92 9.25 27.74
C GLY A 4 0.15 10.56 27.91
N ASP A 5 -0.51 11.07 26.87
CA ASP A 5 -1.19 12.37 26.91
C ASP A 5 -2.67 12.23 27.29
N ALA A 6 -3.03 12.71 28.47
CA ALA A 6 -4.39 12.57 29.01
C ALA A 6 -5.46 13.25 28.12
N ILE A 7 -5.13 14.36 27.45
CA ILE A 7 -6.06 15.08 26.58
C ILE A 7 -6.32 14.25 25.32
N ALA A 8 -5.27 13.71 24.71
CA ALA A 8 -5.36 12.85 23.53
C ALA A 8 -6.16 11.57 23.83
N GLN A 9 -5.96 10.96 25.00
CA GLN A 9 -6.72 9.76 25.42
C GLN A 9 -8.21 10.06 25.57
N VAL A 10 -8.56 11.16 26.23
CA VAL A 10 -9.95 11.60 26.38
C VAL A 10 -10.57 11.90 25.01
N ALA A 11 -9.88 12.67 24.16
CA ALA A 11 -10.38 13.00 22.82
C ALA A 11 -10.67 11.74 21.99
N ARG A 12 -9.77 10.75 22.06
CA ARG A 12 -9.93 9.46 21.37
C ARG A 12 -11.12 8.65 21.87
N GLN A 13 -11.38 8.65 23.17
CA GLN A 13 -12.49 7.91 23.77
C GLN A 13 -13.84 8.41 23.25
N TYR A 14 -14.01 9.73 23.17
CA TYR A 14 -15.27 10.35 22.75
C TYR A 14 -15.44 10.47 21.24
N ALA A 15 -14.36 10.40 20.45
CA ALA A 15 -14.44 10.50 19.00
C ALA A 15 -15.05 9.25 18.34
N ASP A 16 -15.82 9.44 17.27
CA ASP A 16 -16.31 8.35 16.41
C ASP A 16 -15.25 7.84 15.43
N GLY A 17 -14.17 8.61 15.24
CA GLY A 17 -13.02 8.20 14.47
C GLY A 17 -11.79 9.00 14.86
N THR A 18 -10.63 8.39 14.72
CA THR A 18 -9.33 8.99 15.01
C THR A 18 -8.37 8.69 13.87
N VAL A 19 -7.67 9.73 13.41
CA VAL A 19 -6.58 9.64 12.44
C VAL A 19 -5.33 10.15 13.14
N ILE A 20 -4.35 9.27 13.33
CA ILE A 20 -3.13 9.61 14.05
C ILE A 20 -2.00 9.87 13.06
N LEU A 21 -1.36 11.03 13.19
CA LEU A 21 -0.17 11.39 12.43
C LEU A 21 1.07 10.94 13.20
N THR A 22 2.07 10.40 12.49
CA THR A 22 3.28 9.87 13.12
C THR A 22 4.56 10.46 12.52
N ASN A 23 5.53 10.77 13.39
CA ASN A 23 6.86 11.19 12.96
C ASN A 23 7.57 10.10 12.15
N LYS A 24 7.32 8.82 12.47
CA LYS A 24 7.91 7.68 11.74
C LYS A 24 7.55 7.72 10.26
N VAL A 25 6.30 8.03 9.93
CA VAL A 25 5.84 8.15 8.54
C VAL A 25 6.34 9.46 7.92
N ALA A 26 6.28 10.58 8.65
CA ALA A 26 6.77 11.87 8.16
C ALA A 26 8.28 11.85 7.82
N HIS A 27 9.11 11.21 8.64
CA HIS A 27 10.55 11.05 8.38
C HIS A 27 10.86 10.19 7.15
N ARG A 28 9.91 9.37 6.69
CA ARG A 28 10.02 8.62 5.43
C ARG A 28 9.59 9.46 4.21
N GLY A 29 9.17 10.70 4.41
CA GLY A 29 8.71 11.60 3.35
C GLY A 29 7.30 11.29 2.84
N TYR A 30 6.50 10.51 3.58
CA TYR A 30 5.14 10.16 3.18
C TYR A 30 4.13 11.14 3.77
N TYR A 31 3.37 11.78 2.89
CA TYR A 31 2.31 12.74 3.25
C TYR A 31 0.99 12.35 2.58
N PRO A 32 -0.16 12.44 3.30
CA PRO A 32 -0.26 12.72 4.73
C PRO A 32 0.39 11.63 5.61
N ALA A 33 0.96 12.06 6.75
CA ALA A 33 1.78 11.21 7.62
C ALA A 33 0.95 10.29 8.55
N VAL A 34 -0.17 9.76 8.05
CA VAL A 34 -1.10 8.91 8.80
C VAL A 34 -0.44 7.58 9.16
N GLY A 35 -0.51 7.19 10.44
CA GLY A 35 -0.08 5.87 10.90
C GLY A 35 -1.20 4.83 10.74
N PHE A 36 -0.88 3.70 10.09
CA PHE A 36 -1.79 2.56 9.94
C PHE A 36 -1.45 1.36 10.83
N GLY A 37 -0.37 1.44 11.61
CA GLY A 37 -0.07 0.44 12.63
C GLY A 37 -1.24 0.17 13.57
N ALA A 38 -1.28 -1.05 14.13
CA ALA A 38 -2.38 -1.53 14.97
C ALA A 38 -2.77 -0.49 16.04
N GLY A 39 -4.05 -0.12 16.05
CA GLY A 39 -4.59 0.80 17.04
C GLY A 39 -4.25 2.29 16.82
N LEU A 40 -3.50 2.68 15.78
CA LEU A 40 -3.21 4.10 15.55
C LEU A 40 -4.45 4.85 15.05
N SER A 41 -4.93 4.54 13.85
CA SER A 41 -6.10 5.20 13.26
C SER A 41 -7.30 4.26 13.24
N THR A 42 -8.46 4.70 13.71
CA THR A 42 -9.67 3.87 13.84
C THR A 42 -10.93 4.63 13.48
N SER A 43 -11.97 3.94 13.02
CA SER A 43 -13.32 4.50 12.90
C SER A 43 -14.33 3.55 13.51
N LYS A 44 -15.18 4.06 14.40
CA LYS A 44 -16.36 3.35 14.93
C LYS A 44 -17.44 3.19 13.84
N THR A 45 -17.42 4.06 12.82
CA THR A 45 -18.42 4.02 11.75
C THR A 45 -18.25 2.83 10.81
N THR A 46 -17.03 2.30 10.66
CA THR A 46 -16.71 1.12 9.85
C THR A 46 -16.76 -0.19 10.65
N GLY A 47 -17.24 -0.15 11.89
CA GLY A 47 -17.39 -1.33 12.74
C GLY A 47 -18.41 -2.35 12.19
N MET A 48 -18.31 -3.60 12.66
CA MET A 48 -19.14 -4.71 12.17
C MET A 48 -20.65 -4.41 12.20
N GLU A 49 -21.12 -3.71 13.23
CA GLU A 49 -22.53 -3.37 13.44
C GLU A 49 -23.13 -2.50 12.32
N ARG A 50 -22.30 -1.71 11.62
CA ARG A 50 -22.74 -0.80 10.55
C ARG A 50 -22.25 -1.24 9.16
N ARG A 51 -21.60 -2.40 9.08
CA ARG A 51 -20.91 -2.84 7.86
C ARG A 51 -21.87 -3.07 6.70
N ASP A 52 -23.06 -3.63 6.96
CA ASP A 52 -24.04 -3.88 5.91
C ASP A 52 -24.70 -2.59 5.39
N ASP A 53 -24.97 -1.63 6.28
CA ASP A 53 -25.46 -0.29 5.89
C ASP A 53 -24.43 0.45 5.04
N LEU A 54 -23.15 0.39 5.42
CA LEU A 54 -22.07 0.97 4.64
C LEU A 54 -21.90 0.26 3.29
N ARG A 55 -21.96 -1.07 3.24
CA ARG A 55 -21.92 -1.82 1.98
C ARG A 55 -23.02 -1.38 1.05
N ARG A 56 -24.25 -1.23 1.56
CA ARG A 56 -25.38 -0.72 0.79
C ARG A 56 -25.14 0.71 0.31
N PHE A 57 -24.68 1.59 1.19
CA PHE A 57 -24.36 2.98 0.85
C PHE A 57 -23.37 3.10 -0.32
N PHE A 58 -22.31 2.29 -0.32
CA PHE A 58 -21.33 2.26 -1.39
C PHE A 58 -21.86 1.55 -2.65
N ALA A 59 -22.59 0.45 -2.50
CA ALA A 59 -23.19 -0.27 -3.63
C ALA A 59 -24.18 0.60 -4.42
N ASP A 60 -25.02 1.37 -3.73
CA ASP A 60 -25.99 2.29 -4.35
C ASP A 60 -25.30 3.41 -5.15
N ARG A 61 -24.03 3.71 -4.82
CA ARG A 61 -23.17 4.69 -5.51
C ARG A 61 -22.27 4.07 -6.58
N LYS A 62 -22.45 2.79 -6.91
CA LYS A 62 -21.58 2.01 -7.82
C LYS A 62 -20.13 1.87 -7.34
N LEU A 63 -19.89 2.05 -6.04
CA LEU A 63 -18.59 1.90 -5.39
C LEU A 63 -18.48 0.55 -4.68
N ARG A 64 -18.89 -0.53 -5.35
CA ARG A 64 -18.85 -1.88 -4.77
C ARG A 64 -17.42 -2.25 -4.32
N ASP A 65 -17.34 -3.07 -3.28
CA ASP A 65 -16.10 -3.58 -2.68
C ASP A 65 -15.24 -2.53 -1.95
N TRP A 66 -15.70 -1.29 -1.82
CA TRP A 66 -14.96 -0.20 -1.16
C TRP A 66 -14.43 -0.58 0.21
N ILE A 67 -15.27 -1.22 1.03
CA ILE A 67 -14.90 -1.58 2.41
C ILE A 67 -13.88 -2.70 2.40
N GLU A 68 -14.13 -3.77 1.63
CA GLU A 68 -13.25 -4.92 1.53
C GLU A 68 -11.86 -4.55 0.97
N LEU A 69 -11.82 -3.70 -0.05
CA LEU A 69 -10.58 -3.20 -0.63
C LEU A 69 -9.85 -2.26 0.34
N GLY A 70 -10.58 -1.35 0.99
CA GLY A 70 -10.01 -0.43 1.97
C GLY A 70 -9.40 -1.15 3.18
N ASP A 71 -10.13 -2.13 3.74
CA ASP A 71 -9.64 -2.97 4.85
C ASP A 71 -8.37 -3.73 4.46
N HIS A 72 -8.36 -4.30 3.26
CA HIS A 72 -7.22 -5.04 2.74
C HIS A 72 -5.98 -4.14 2.58
N ILE A 73 -6.12 -2.97 1.94
CA ILE A 73 -5.01 -2.03 1.73
C ILE A 73 -4.47 -1.51 3.06
N ALA A 74 -5.35 -1.15 4.00
CA ALA A 74 -4.95 -0.71 5.33
C ALA A 74 -4.18 -1.82 6.08
N ALA A 75 -4.66 -3.07 6.03
CA ALA A 75 -3.98 -4.21 6.66
C ALA A 75 -2.59 -4.48 6.06
N THR A 76 -2.46 -4.42 4.73
CA THR A 76 -1.18 -4.62 4.03
C THR A 76 -0.16 -3.56 4.41
N VAL A 77 -0.57 -2.29 4.50
CA VAL A 77 0.33 -1.20 4.94
C VAL A 77 0.65 -1.32 6.44
N ALA A 78 -0.33 -1.68 7.28
CA ALA A 78 -0.14 -1.89 8.70
C ALA A 78 0.89 -2.99 9.01
N ASP A 79 0.82 -4.13 8.30
CA ASP A 79 1.75 -5.25 8.46
C ASP A 79 3.18 -4.84 8.07
N SER A 80 3.32 -4.11 6.95
CA SER A 80 4.60 -3.57 6.48
C SER A 80 5.20 -2.55 7.46
N GLU A 81 4.40 -1.60 7.95
CA GLU A 81 4.87 -0.54 8.86
C GLU A 81 5.12 -1.02 10.28
N GLY A 82 4.45 -2.09 10.73
CA GLY A 82 4.57 -2.66 12.06
C GLY A 82 5.45 -3.93 12.07
N PRO A 83 4.86 -5.13 12.21
CA PRO A 83 5.58 -6.38 12.43
C PRO A 83 6.75 -6.62 11.48
N LEU A 84 6.58 -6.38 10.18
CA LEU A 84 7.62 -6.64 9.19
C LEU A 84 8.77 -5.63 9.29
N THR A 85 8.48 -4.34 9.53
CA THR A 85 9.51 -3.34 9.82
C THR A 85 10.31 -3.73 11.07
N ASP A 86 9.65 -4.23 12.11
CA ASP A 86 10.32 -4.61 13.36
C ASP A 86 11.16 -5.88 13.19
N GLN A 87 10.70 -6.86 12.40
CA GLN A 87 11.52 -7.99 11.98
C GLN A 87 12.76 -7.55 11.21
N ILE A 88 12.65 -6.59 10.27
CA ILE A 88 13.81 -6.05 9.55
C ILE A 88 14.84 -5.44 10.50
N LYS A 89 14.40 -4.72 11.54
CA LYS A 89 15.33 -4.11 12.51
C LYS A 89 16.12 -5.17 13.29
N VAL A 90 15.51 -6.31 13.60
CA VAL A 90 16.13 -7.39 14.39
C VAL A 90 16.96 -8.32 13.51
N LEU A 91 16.40 -8.79 12.40
CA LEU A 91 16.97 -9.85 11.56
C LEU A 91 17.79 -9.29 10.39
N THR A 92 17.63 -8.02 10.05
CA THR A 92 17.99 -7.41 8.76
C THR A 92 17.19 -7.99 7.59
N ALA A 93 17.05 -7.23 6.51
CA ALA A 93 16.37 -7.69 5.29
C ALA A 93 16.94 -9.02 4.79
N LYS A 94 18.26 -9.25 4.93
CA LYS A 94 18.96 -10.46 4.46
C LYS A 94 18.46 -11.76 5.09
N ARG A 95 17.96 -11.75 6.33
CA ARG A 95 17.55 -12.98 7.05
C ARG A 95 16.04 -13.23 7.09
N MET A 96 15.21 -12.28 6.66
CA MET A 96 13.76 -12.52 6.49
C MET A 96 13.46 -13.57 5.42
N SER A 97 12.31 -14.22 5.48
CA SER A 97 11.87 -15.03 4.35
C SER A 97 11.62 -14.16 3.12
N ALA A 98 11.71 -14.73 1.91
CA ALA A 98 11.37 -14.00 0.69
C ALA A 98 9.89 -13.55 0.68
N GLU A 99 9.01 -14.33 1.31
CA GLU A 99 7.59 -14.04 1.41
C GLU A 99 7.31 -12.85 2.34
N ASP A 100 7.90 -12.83 3.54
CA ASP A 100 7.78 -11.70 4.46
C ASP A 100 8.37 -10.43 3.86
N TYR A 101 9.50 -10.57 3.15
CA TYR A 101 10.13 -9.43 2.50
C TYR A 101 9.29 -8.90 1.33
N ARG A 102 8.66 -9.80 0.56
CA ARG A 102 7.69 -9.45 -0.48
C ARG A 102 6.50 -8.67 0.11
N ARG A 103 5.91 -9.14 1.21
CA ARG A 103 4.81 -8.46 1.91
C ARG A 103 5.22 -7.07 2.40
N TYR A 104 6.42 -6.97 2.97
CA TYR A 104 6.98 -5.69 3.41
C TYR A 104 7.09 -4.70 2.24
N LEU A 105 7.66 -5.14 1.12
CA LEU A 105 7.81 -4.32 -0.08
C LEU A 105 6.46 -3.91 -0.68
N LEU A 106 5.51 -4.83 -0.77
CA LEU A 106 4.15 -4.54 -1.25
C LEU A 106 3.45 -3.47 -0.40
N GLY A 107 3.56 -3.52 0.93
CA GLY A 107 3.01 -2.45 1.77
C GLY A 107 3.64 -1.08 1.52
N ASN A 108 4.94 -1.01 1.21
CA ASN A 108 5.57 0.25 0.81
C ASN A 108 5.10 0.73 -0.57
N VAL A 109 4.85 -0.18 -1.50
CA VAL A 109 4.26 0.15 -2.81
C VAL A 109 2.84 0.69 -2.64
N TYR A 110 1.99 0.00 -1.85
CA TYR A 110 0.63 0.44 -1.54
C TYR A 110 0.64 1.84 -0.91
N ARG A 111 1.59 2.11 -0.01
CA ARG A 111 1.76 3.43 0.58
C ARG A 111 1.91 4.50 -0.51
N ARG A 112 2.81 4.32 -1.47
CA ARG A 112 3.05 5.27 -2.57
C ARG A 112 1.92 5.32 -3.58
N ALA A 113 1.31 4.18 -3.89
CA ALA A 113 0.27 4.06 -4.92
C ALA A 113 -1.10 4.58 -4.46
N PHE A 114 -1.36 4.63 -3.15
CA PHE A 114 -2.69 4.95 -2.62
C PHE A 114 -2.71 6.06 -1.56
N PHE A 115 -1.80 6.01 -0.57
CA PHE A 115 -1.87 6.90 0.59
C PHE A 115 -1.02 8.16 0.47
N VAL A 116 0.03 8.15 -0.35
CA VAL A 116 0.83 9.36 -0.59
C VAL A 116 0.06 10.26 -1.54
N GLN A 117 -0.25 11.46 -1.07
CA GLN A 117 -0.95 12.49 -1.82
C GLN A 117 -0.20 13.81 -1.64
N ASP A 118 0.25 14.39 -2.75
CA ASP A 118 0.93 15.68 -2.78
C ASP A 118 -0.09 16.82 -2.84
N SER A 119 -0.29 17.49 -1.71
CA SER A 119 -1.18 18.66 -1.63
C SER A 119 -0.76 19.82 -2.56
N GLY A 120 0.46 19.83 -3.11
CA GLY A 120 0.89 20.76 -4.16
C GLY A 120 0.29 20.45 -5.53
N HIS A 121 -0.21 19.23 -5.74
CA HIS A 121 -0.81 18.79 -7.00
C HIS A 121 -2.34 18.89 -6.96
N ALA A 122 -2.96 19.49 -7.98
CA ALA A 122 -4.39 19.78 -7.99
C ALA A 122 -5.28 18.53 -7.86
N ILE A 123 -4.82 17.39 -8.39
CA ILE A 123 -5.55 16.11 -8.35
C ILE A 123 -5.57 15.53 -6.93
N ASP A 124 -4.46 15.63 -6.22
CA ASP A 124 -4.31 15.08 -4.87
C ASP A 124 -5.00 15.98 -3.83
N GLN A 125 -5.24 17.26 -4.16
CA GLN A 125 -6.11 18.12 -3.35
C GLN A 125 -7.58 17.65 -3.33
N LYS A 126 -8.05 17.00 -4.40
CA LYS A 126 -9.46 16.61 -4.59
C LYS A 126 -9.61 15.32 -5.41
N THR A 127 -9.14 14.21 -4.87
CA THR A 127 -9.33 12.89 -5.49
C THR A 127 -10.78 12.42 -5.35
N SER A 128 -11.42 12.02 -6.45
CA SER A 128 -12.79 11.51 -6.42
C SER A 128 -12.87 10.08 -5.87
N PRO A 129 -14.02 9.67 -5.29
CA PRO A 129 -14.21 8.28 -4.87
C PRO A 129 -14.02 7.26 -6.00
N GLU A 130 -14.52 7.53 -7.20
CA GLU A 130 -14.39 6.61 -8.35
C GLU A 130 -12.93 6.35 -8.67
N ARG A 131 -12.10 7.41 -8.64
CA ARG A 131 -10.65 7.30 -8.84
C ARG A 131 -9.99 6.53 -7.70
N MET A 132 -10.34 6.80 -6.45
CA MET A 132 -9.85 6.03 -5.31
C MET A 132 -10.19 4.54 -5.46
N LEU A 133 -11.39 4.19 -5.92
CA LEU A 133 -11.77 2.80 -6.16
C LEU A 133 -10.90 2.13 -7.23
N VAL A 134 -10.55 2.85 -8.31
CA VAL A 134 -9.60 2.35 -9.32
C VAL A 134 -8.23 2.09 -8.68
N MET A 135 -7.71 3.05 -7.91
CA MET A 135 -6.42 2.90 -7.21
C MET A 135 -6.46 1.70 -6.25
N MET A 136 -7.57 1.52 -5.53
CA MET A 136 -7.75 0.38 -4.63
C MET A 136 -7.73 -0.97 -5.37
N ARG A 137 -8.41 -1.05 -6.53
CA ARG A 137 -8.41 -2.25 -7.38
C ARG A 137 -7.03 -2.53 -7.95
N PHE A 138 -6.30 -1.49 -8.35
CA PHE A 138 -4.91 -1.62 -8.78
C PHE A 138 -4.04 -2.20 -7.66
N CYS A 139 -4.10 -1.64 -6.44
CA CYS A 139 -3.39 -2.20 -5.29
C CYS A 139 -3.71 -3.70 -5.12
N ARG A 140 -4.99 -4.06 -5.06
CA ARG A 140 -5.39 -5.47 -4.92
C ARG A 140 -4.84 -6.36 -6.04
N ALA A 141 -4.80 -5.89 -7.29
CA ALA A 141 -4.22 -6.65 -8.41
C ALA A 141 -2.71 -6.88 -8.25
N LEU A 142 -1.99 -6.00 -7.55
CA LEU A 142 -0.55 -6.18 -7.27
C LEU A 142 -0.27 -7.39 -6.37
N ASP A 143 -1.23 -7.85 -5.57
CA ASP A 143 -1.06 -9.05 -4.75
C ASP A 143 -0.80 -10.30 -5.59
N ASP A 144 -1.37 -10.35 -6.79
CA ASP A 144 -1.17 -11.46 -7.71
C ASP A 144 -0.03 -11.16 -8.70
N ALA A 145 0.12 -9.91 -9.12
CA ALA A 145 1.10 -9.51 -10.13
C ALA A 145 2.54 -9.37 -9.60
N PHE A 146 2.73 -8.97 -8.34
CA PHE A 146 4.07 -8.71 -7.80
C PHE A 146 4.81 -10.03 -7.53
N PRO A 147 5.96 -10.30 -8.16
CA PRO A 147 6.58 -11.61 -8.09
C PRO A 147 7.20 -11.92 -6.72
N LEU A 148 7.24 -13.21 -6.39
CA LEU A 148 8.07 -13.71 -5.29
C LEU A 148 9.50 -13.92 -5.78
N LEU A 149 10.38 -12.99 -5.45
CA LEU A 149 11.79 -13.02 -5.85
C LEU A 149 12.67 -13.45 -4.68
N GLN A 150 13.57 -14.40 -4.92
CA GLN A 150 14.55 -14.85 -3.91
C GLN A 150 15.67 -13.82 -3.73
N ASP A 151 16.04 -13.12 -4.80
CA ASP A 151 16.98 -12.01 -4.75
C ASP A 151 16.28 -10.75 -4.17
N LYS A 152 16.71 -10.37 -2.97
CA LYS A 152 16.12 -9.27 -2.20
C LYS A 152 16.52 -7.89 -2.73
N GLU A 153 17.72 -7.73 -3.26
CA GLU A 153 18.12 -6.46 -3.87
C GLU A 153 17.30 -6.21 -5.13
N ARG A 154 17.12 -7.27 -5.93
CA ARG A 154 16.25 -7.20 -7.10
C ARG A 154 14.78 -6.95 -6.73
N ALA A 155 14.26 -7.65 -5.72
CA ALA A 155 12.90 -7.43 -5.21
C ALA A 155 12.68 -5.98 -4.78
N ARG A 156 13.65 -5.43 -4.04
CA ARG A 156 13.63 -4.04 -3.58
C ARG A 156 13.66 -3.06 -4.76
N SER A 157 14.56 -3.25 -5.72
CA SER A 157 14.65 -2.40 -6.91
C SER A 157 13.34 -2.41 -7.71
N LEU A 158 12.74 -3.58 -7.89
CA LEU A 158 11.44 -3.71 -8.56
C LEU A 158 10.33 -2.98 -7.78
N ALA A 159 10.27 -3.14 -6.47
CA ALA A 159 9.31 -2.44 -5.62
C ALA A 159 9.48 -0.92 -5.66
N ASP A 160 10.72 -0.42 -5.67
CA ASP A 160 10.98 1.01 -5.76
C ASP A 160 10.55 1.58 -7.13
N GLN A 161 10.85 0.88 -8.23
CA GLN A 161 10.38 1.25 -9.57
C GLN A 161 8.86 1.21 -9.67
N LEU A 162 8.22 0.15 -9.18
CA LEU A 162 6.78 0.00 -9.16
C LEU A 162 6.11 1.11 -8.34
N GLY A 163 6.62 1.40 -7.15
CA GLY A 163 6.11 2.47 -6.30
C GLY A 163 6.26 3.85 -6.94
N GLY A 164 7.35 4.11 -7.66
CA GLY A 164 7.55 5.34 -8.42
C GLY A 164 6.54 5.48 -9.58
N LYS A 165 6.41 4.44 -10.42
CA LYS A 165 5.43 4.41 -11.52
C LYS A 165 4.00 4.59 -11.02
N ALA A 166 3.63 3.88 -9.95
CA ALA A 166 2.29 3.98 -9.39
C ALA A 166 1.98 5.38 -8.84
N TYR A 167 2.96 6.02 -8.19
CA TYR A 167 2.85 7.40 -7.72
C TYR A 167 2.71 8.39 -8.89
N GLU A 168 3.47 8.23 -9.97
CA GLU A 168 3.30 9.09 -11.17
C GLU A 168 1.87 8.98 -11.74
N VAL A 169 1.26 7.79 -11.72
CA VAL A 169 -0.12 7.60 -12.17
C VAL A 169 -1.13 8.33 -11.26
N THR A 170 -0.87 8.44 -9.94
CA THR A 170 -1.78 9.20 -9.06
C THR A 170 -1.86 10.68 -9.44
N LEU A 171 -0.86 11.20 -10.16
CA LEU A 171 -0.77 12.58 -10.62
C LEU A 171 -1.34 12.81 -12.04
N LEU A 172 -1.86 11.78 -12.72
CA LEU A 172 -2.47 11.92 -14.06
C LEU A 172 -3.92 12.38 -13.99
N GLU A 173 -4.33 13.42 -14.70
CA GLU A 173 -5.74 13.88 -14.69
C GLU A 173 -6.67 12.84 -15.33
N GLU A 174 -6.29 12.35 -16.51
CA GLU A 174 -7.02 11.36 -17.29
C GLU A 174 -6.12 10.18 -17.66
N GLY A 175 -6.71 9.07 -18.14
CA GLY A 175 -5.96 7.89 -18.59
C GLY A 175 -5.30 7.07 -17.47
N TYR A 176 -5.50 7.43 -16.20
CA TYR A 176 -4.92 6.74 -15.05
C TYR A 176 -5.33 5.26 -14.96
N GLU A 177 -6.56 4.90 -15.34
CA GLU A 177 -7.01 3.51 -15.41
C GLU A 177 -6.14 2.68 -16.37
N GLN A 178 -5.93 3.18 -17.58
CA GLN A 178 -5.09 2.51 -18.58
C GLN A 178 -3.64 2.45 -18.13
N ALA A 179 -3.12 3.54 -17.55
CA ALA A 179 -1.75 3.57 -17.04
C ALA A 179 -1.52 2.53 -15.93
N TYR A 180 -2.51 2.29 -15.05
CA TYR A 180 -2.44 1.19 -14.08
C TYR A 180 -2.44 -0.19 -14.75
N GLN A 181 -3.24 -0.40 -15.80
CA GLN A 181 -3.21 -1.64 -16.57
C GLN A 181 -1.85 -1.87 -17.26
N ASP A 182 -1.24 -0.80 -17.78
CA ASP A 182 0.09 -0.86 -18.41
C ASP A 182 1.17 -1.24 -17.40
N ILE A 183 1.07 -0.76 -16.15
CA ILE A 183 1.96 -1.18 -15.05
C ILE A 183 1.79 -2.68 -14.75
N LEU A 184 0.55 -3.18 -14.69
CA LEU A 184 0.29 -4.60 -14.46
C LEU A 184 0.84 -5.46 -15.61
N ALA A 185 0.64 -5.04 -16.86
CA ALA A 185 1.20 -5.71 -18.04
C ALA A 185 2.74 -5.74 -18.00
N TRP A 186 3.37 -4.62 -17.63
CA TRP A 186 4.82 -4.53 -17.44
C TRP A 186 5.33 -5.50 -16.35
N LEU A 187 4.64 -5.61 -15.22
CA LEU A 187 5.00 -6.58 -14.16
C LEU A 187 4.92 -8.04 -14.66
N HIS A 188 3.90 -8.37 -15.45
CA HIS A 188 3.77 -9.70 -16.03
C HIS A 188 4.92 -10.03 -16.98
N THR A 189 5.36 -9.08 -17.81
CA THR A 189 6.50 -9.27 -18.72
C THR A 189 7.79 -9.55 -17.94
N ILE A 190 8.12 -8.73 -16.93
CA ILE A 190 9.32 -8.94 -16.09
C ILE A 190 9.28 -10.31 -15.40
N THR A 191 8.11 -10.71 -14.92
CA THR A 191 7.93 -11.98 -14.22
C THR A 191 8.06 -13.18 -15.16
N ALA A 192 7.61 -13.03 -16.42
CA ALA A 192 7.73 -14.07 -17.44
C ALA A 192 9.19 -14.25 -17.90
N GLU A 193 9.92 -13.16 -18.11
CA GLU A 193 11.34 -13.18 -18.44
C GLU A 193 12.15 -13.93 -17.38
N ASP A 194 11.81 -13.74 -16.10
CA ASP A 194 12.44 -14.46 -14.98
C ASP A 194 12.22 -15.96 -14.97
N LYS A 195 11.04 -16.41 -15.37
CA LYS A 195 10.75 -17.84 -15.50
C LYS A 195 11.50 -18.46 -16.69
N SER A 196 11.72 -17.67 -17.75
CA SER A 196 12.44 -18.12 -18.95
C SER A 196 13.97 -18.04 -18.84
N GLY A 197 14.50 -17.21 -17.93
CA GLY A 197 15.94 -16.98 -17.71
C GLY A 197 16.67 -18.02 -16.85
N GLY A 198 15.98 -19.09 -16.41
CA GLY A 198 16.56 -20.19 -15.64
C GLY A 198 17.56 -21.08 -16.38
N ALA A 199 17.80 -20.83 -17.67
CA ALA A 199 18.85 -21.45 -18.46
C ALA A 199 19.85 -20.39 -18.94
N ARG A 200 20.66 -19.84 -18.02
CA ARG A 200 21.96 -19.32 -18.45
C ARG A 200 22.86 -20.54 -18.70
N PRO A 201 23.40 -20.72 -19.91
CA PRO A 201 24.47 -21.69 -20.09
C PRO A 201 25.61 -21.22 -19.19
N GLU A 202 26.09 -22.10 -18.33
CA GLU A 202 27.43 -21.96 -17.78
C GLU A 202 28.35 -21.68 -18.97
N HIS A 203 29.08 -20.57 -18.91
CA HIS A 203 30.17 -20.31 -19.85
C HIS A 203 31.19 -21.43 -19.67
N ALA A 204 31.00 -22.52 -20.41
CA ALA A 204 32.06 -23.39 -20.86
C ALA A 204 32.86 -22.60 -21.90
N ALA A 205 34.06 -22.17 -21.54
CA ALA A 205 35.26 -22.26 -22.36
C ALA A 205 36.43 -21.58 -21.61
N VAL A 206 37.37 -22.39 -21.12
CA VAL A 206 38.76 -22.57 -21.63
C VAL A 206 39.73 -21.55 -21.03
#